data_AF-K9SGZ0-F1
#
_entry.id   AF-K9SGZ0-F1
#
_cell.length_a   1.000
_cell.length_b   1.000
_cell.length_c   1.000
_cell.angle_alpha   90.00
_cell.angle_beta   90.00
_cell.angle_gamma   90.00
#
_symmetry.space_group_name_H-M   'P 1'
#
loop_
_entity.id
_entity.type
_entity.pdbx_description
1 polymer ?
#
loop_
_entity_poly.entity_id
_entity_poly.type
_entity_poly.pdbx_seq_one_letter_code
_entity_poly.pdbx_strand_id
1 'polypeptide(L)'
;MGSSRENKTELMHKFASQPSRSSGFPGCAFGQRTRNNNETPSRSPHGWHYWLRIFILSICLQIMPLTTAIAEAATTWRIAGKPVISFAYEDAIANRKINQLDQRLEKIVVQLNPNQAWQVDVQPTQVEEVAASSSSAGSEPAAKTKIVKAAAIRLQGQTLIEVTETDVQVHNATSVLDLANSWARSLSQLFAQPDVRQRLTATVGLPPQIGYRGAIYQLEAEVAIDRGLFRTNGDRVNGKIIFWQVPVDQNVYNIGLKPEAPEEIPEQIFTLNRNLLFIPYRLRQN
;
A
#
# COMPACT_ATOMS: atom_id res chain seq x y z
N MET A 1 -20.26 1.67 -66.50
CA MET A 1 -19.83 1.05 -67.78
C MET A 1 -18.38 1.44 -68.02
N GLY A 2 -17.51 0.45 -68.30
CA GLY A 2 -16.06 0.59 -68.63
C GLY A 2 -15.15 0.76 -67.40
N SER A 3 -14.53 -0.28 -66.83
CA SER A 3 -13.38 -1.09 -67.32
C SER A 3 -12.12 -0.26 -67.60
N SER A 4 -11.10 -0.37 -66.75
CA SER A 4 -9.89 -1.15 -67.08
C SER A 4 -8.89 -1.18 -65.93
N ARG A 5 -8.34 -2.37 -65.70
CA ARG A 5 -7.21 -2.70 -64.82
C ARG A 5 -5.91 -2.18 -65.44
N GLU A 6 -4.89 -1.89 -64.62
CA GLU A 6 -3.56 -2.54 -64.65
C GLU A 6 -2.50 -1.82 -63.80
N ASN A 7 -1.48 -2.62 -63.41
CA ASN A 7 -0.18 -2.29 -62.79
C ASN A 7 -0.20 -2.12 -61.26
N LYS A 8 0.70 -2.73 -60.48
CA LYS A 8 2.01 -3.30 -60.79
C LYS A 8 2.45 -4.25 -59.67
N THR A 9 2.95 -5.41 -60.06
CA THR A 9 3.66 -6.38 -59.22
C THR A 9 5.08 -5.89 -58.93
N GLU A 10 5.66 -6.44 -57.85
CA GLU A 10 7.08 -6.78 -57.66
C GLU A 10 7.98 -5.87 -56.79
N LEU A 11 8.86 -6.59 -56.06
CA LEU A 11 10.09 -6.21 -55.34
C LEU A 11 9.97 -5.71 -53.88
N MET A 12 10.21 -6.60 -52.90
CA MET A 12 11.56 -7.00 -52.48
C MET A 12 11.52 -7.93 -51.24
N HIS A 13 12.04 -9.14 -51.42
CA HIS A 13 12.60 -9.98 -50.37
C HIS A 13 13.99 -9.46 -49.96
N LYS A 14 14.25 -9.25 -48.67
CA LYS A 14 15.51 -9.52 -47.93
C LYS A 14 15.53 -8.74 -46.63
N PHE A 15 15.73 -9.41 -45.50
CA PHE A 15 16.67 -9.10 -44.40
C PHE A 15 16.42 -10.18 -43.33
N ALA A 16 17.25 -11.23 -43.33
CA ALA A 16 18.49 -11.34 -42.56
C ALA A 16 18.23 -11.84 -41.13
N SER A 17 18.34 -13.16 -41.02
CA SER A 17 18.67 -13.92 -39.83
C SER A 17 19.87 -13.32 -39.10
N GLN A 18 19.73 -13.10 -37.79
CA GLN A 18 20.87 -12.89 -36.90
C GLN A 18 21.00 -14.04 -35.89
N PRO A 19 22.22 -14.52 -35.64
CA PRO A 19 22.49 -15.66 -34.79
C PRO A 19 22.52 -15.30 -33.30
N SER A 20 22.07 -16.28 -32.52
CA SER A 20 22.27 -16.48 -31.10
C SER A 20 23.74 -16.30 -30.68
N ARG A 21 23.99 -15.35 -29.78
CA ARG A 21 25.23 -15.30 -29.00
C ARG A 21 24.93 -15.61 -27.54
N SER A 22 25.29 -16.84 -27.16
CA SER A 22 25.46 -17.26 -25.78
C SER A 22 26.73 -16.61 -25.21
N SER A 23 26.59 -15.73 -24.23
CA SER A 23 27.69 -15.34 -23.35
C SER A 23 27.54 -16.11 -22.06
N GLY A 24 28.43 -17.09 -21.87
CA GLY A 24 28.61 -17.78 -20.60
C GLY A 24 29.11 -16.82 -19.52
N PHE A 25 28.64 -17.04 -18.29
CA PHE A 25 29.24 -16.47 -17.10
C PHE A 25 29.78 -17.60 -16.21
N PRO A 26 31.01 -17.46 -15.71
CA PRO A 26 31.69 -18.49 -14.94
C PRO A 26 31.16 -18.57 -13.51
N GLY A 27 31.16 -19.79 -12.98
CA GLY A 27 30.81 -20.08 -11.60
C GLY A 27 31.79 -19.47 -10.60
N CYS A 28 31.25 -19.01 -9.49
CA CYS A 28 31.96 -18.91 -8.21
C CYS A 28 31.05 -19.58 -7.17
N ALA A 29 31.45 -20.80 -6.81
CA ALA A 29 30.80 -21.58 -5.77
C ALA A 29 30.99 -20.90 -4.42
N PHE A 30 29.88 -20.66 -3.74
CA PHE A 30 29.79 -20.07 -2.42
C PHE A 30 30.27 -21.08 -1.38
N GLY A 31 31.31 -20.73 -0.63
CA GLY A 31 31.80 -21.52 0.50
C GLY A 31 30.79 -21.50 1.64
N GLN A 32 30.33 -22.69 2.02
CA GLN A 32 29.60 -22.91 3.27
C GLN A 32 30.57 -22.73 4.44
N ARG A 33 30.26 -21.81 5.37
CA ARG A 33 30.91 -21.74 6.68
C ARG A 33 29.85 -21.87 7.76
N THR A 34 29.59 -23.11 8.14
CA THR A 34 28.93 -23.46 9.41
C THR A 34 29.85 -23.07 10.56
N ARG A 35 29.41 -22.16 11.42
CA ARG A 35 30.04 -21.95 12.72
C ARG A 35 29.04 -22.35 13.80
N ASN A 36 29.15 -23.62 14.22
CA ASN A 36 28.74 -24.06 15.54
C ASN A 36 29.49 -23.20 16.56
N ASN A 37 28.80 -22.72 17.59
CA ASN A 37 29.38 -22.53 18.91
C ASN A 37 28.29 -22.77 19.94
N ASN A 38 28.40 -23.95 20.57
CA ASN A 38 27.96 -24.21 21.93
C ASN A 38 28.49 -23.10 22.85
N GLU A 39 27.68 -22.67 23.82
CA GLU A 39 28.13 -22.47 25.20
C GLU A 39 26.92 -22.12 26.08
N THR A 40 26.47 -23.13 26.83
CA THR A 40 25.72 -22.97 28.08
C THR A 40 26.71 -23.04 29.24
N PRO A 41 26.56 -22.20 30.26
CA PRO A 41 26.52 -22.71 31.62
C PRO A 41 25.37 -22.06 32.41
N SER A 42 24.42 -22.82 32.96
CA SER A 42 24.56 -23.53 34.25
C SER A 42 25.15 -22.67 35.36
N ARG A 43 24.27 -22.10 36.21
CA ARG A 43 24.39 -22.08 37.68
C ARG A 43 23.14 -21.49 38.32
N SER A 44 22.28 -22.38 38.79
CA SER A 44 21.48 -22.21 40.00
C SER A 44 22.38 -22.37 41.24
N PRO A 45 21.87 -22.41 42.48
CA PRO A 45 20.89 -21.57 43.18
C PRO A 45 21.50 -21.07 44.51
N HIS A 46 20.72 -20.34 45.33
CA HIS A 46 20.73 -20.32 46.81
C HIS A 46 20.72 -18.93 47.45
N GLY A 47 19.96 -18.87 48.54
CA GLY A 47 20.26 -18.01 49.69
C GLY A 47 19.15 -16.99 49.98
N TRP A 48 18.00 -17.42 50.50
CA TRP A 48 17.73 -17.47 51.95
C TRP A 48 17.61 -16.08 52.60
N HIS A 49 16.35 -15.77 52.92
CA HIS A 49 15.85 -15.17 54.15
C HIS A 49 16.81 -14.29 54.98
N TYR A 50 16.38 -13.06 55.29
CA TYR A 50 15.78 -12.73 56.60
C TYR A 50 15.73 -11.20 56.87
N TRP A 51 14.70 -10.79 57.64
CA TRP A 51 14.47 -9.48 58.30
C TRP A 51 14.16 -8.30 57.34
N LEU A 52 13.09 -7.53 57.50
CA LEU A 52 12.69 -6.85 58.73
C LEU A 52 11.20 -6.49 58.72
N ARG A 53 10.58 -6.86 59.83
CA ARG A 53 9.28 -6.42 60.35
C ARG A 53 9.17 -4.88 60.50
N ILE A 54 7.94 -4.40 60.32
CA ILE A 54 7.35 -3.17 60.91
C ILE A 54 7.81 -1.85 60.28
N PHE A 55 6.95 -1.30 59.42
CA PHE A 55 6.35 0.00 59.70
C PHE A 55 4.99 0.05 59.01
N ILE A 56 3.93 0.10 59.82
CA ILE A 56 2.56 0.40 59.42
C ILE A 56 2.60 1.86 58.96
N LEU A 57 2.98 2.06 57.71
CA LEU A 57 2.98 3.36 57.06
C LEU A 57 1.59 3.55 56.45
N SER A 58 0.77 4.32 57.17
CA SER A 58 -0.17 5.28 56.60
C SER A 58 -0.66 4.92 55.19
N ILE A 59 -1.75 4.14 55.13
CA ILE A 59 -2.59 4.02 53.94
C ILE A 59 -3.23 5.40 53.74
N CYS A 60 -2.43 6.35 53.23
CA CYS A 60 -2.96 7.41 52.39
C CYS A 60 -3.42 6.68 51.14
N LEU A 61 -4.71 6.35 51.14
CA LEU A 61 -5.48 5.98 49.97
C LEU A 61 -5.34 7.17 49.01
N GLN A 62 -4.23 7.23 48.27
CA GLN A 62 -4.11 8.04 47.08
C GLN A 62 -5.16 7.46 46.16
N ILE A 63 -6.29 8.15 46.10
CA ILE A 63 -7.21 8.12 44.99
C ILE A 63 -6.34 8.54 43.81
N MET A 64 -5.60 7.58 43.23
CA MET A 64 -5.05 7.77 41.91
C MET A 64 -6.28 8.07 41.07
N PRO A 65 -6.35 9.24 40.42
CA PRO A 65 -7.33 9.38 39.38
C PRO A 65 -7.06 8.20 38.46
N LEU A 66 -8.03 7.31 38.36
CA LEU A 66 -8.11 6.37 37.28
C LEU A 66 -8.22 7.28 36.07
N THR A 67 -7.09 7.71 35.53
CA THR A 67 -7.00 8.24 34.18
C THR A 67 -7.47 7.07 33.36
N THR A 68 -8.78 7.04 33.14
CA THR A 68 -9.37 6.42 31.98
C THR A 68 -8.54 6.96 30.83
N ALA A 69 -7.55 6.19 30.42
CA ALA A 69 -6.99 6.29 29.10
C ALA A 69 -8.22 6.09 28.21
N ILE A 70 -8.82 7.21 27.82
CA ILE A 70 -9.76 7.24 26.73
C ILE A 70 -8.93 6.60 25.63
N ALA A 71 -9.25 5.36 25.28
CA ALA A 71 -8.69 4.74 24.12
C ALA A 71 -9.14 5.63 22.97
N GLU A 72 -8.31 6.61 22.61
CA GLU A 72 -8.55 7.48 21.47
C GLU A 72 -8.86 6.55 20.31
N ALA A 73 -10.01 6.79 19.67
CA ALA A 73 -10.47 5.99 18.56
C ALA A 73 -9.44 6.12 17.42
N ALA A 74 -8.48 5.20 17.39
CA ALA A 74 -7.40 5.25 16.43
C ALA A 74 -7.88 4.64 15.12
N THR A 75 -8.43 5.46 14.23
CA THR A 75 -8.78 4.99 12.89
C THR A 75 -7.49 4.74 12.10
N THR A 76 -7.33 3.53 11.57
CA THR A 76 -6.11 3.14 10.85
C THR A 76 -6.32 3.17 9.35
N TRP A 77 -5.45 3.90 8.64
CA TRP A 77 -5.38 3.82 7.19
C TRP A 77 -4.75 2.50 6.77
N ARG A 78 -5.44 1.79 5.88
CA ARG A 78 -5.03 0.49 5.37
C ARG A 78 -4.86 0.54 3.86
N ILE A 79 -3.72 0.06 3.39
CA ILE A 79 -3.43 -0.07 1.96
C ILE A 79 -3.31 -1.56 1.68
N ALA A 80 -4.05 -2.07 0.70
CA ALA A 80 -4.09 -3.51 0.39
C ALA A 80 -4.43 -4.38 1.63
N GLY A 81 -5.25 -3.86 2.55
CA GLY A 81 -5.61 -4.53 3.81
C GLY A 81 -4.52 -4.51 4.90
N LYS A 82 -3.32 -4.00 4.62
CA LYS A 82 -2.24 -3.85 5.60
C LYS A 82 -2.34 -2.47 6.28
N PRO A 83 -2.28 -2.38 7.62
CA PRO A 83 -2.26 -1.09 8.32
C PRO A 83 -0.95 -0.34 8.02
N VAL A 84 -1.04 0.97 7.81
CA VAL A 84 0.12 1.79 7.39
C VAL A 84 0.32 2.99 8.29
N ILE A 85 -0.75 3.78 8.49
CA ILE A 85 -0.74 4.97 9.33
C ILE A 85 -1.95 4.88 10.26
N SER A 86 -1.70 5.02 11.56
CA SER A 86 -2.76 5.16 12.55
C SER A 86 -3.01 6.63 12.80
N PHE A 87 -4.27 7.05 12.76
CA PHE A 87 -4.70 8.41 13.01
C PHE A 87 -5.35 8.52 14.39
N ALA A 88 -4.89 9.44 15.24
CA ALA A 88 -5.40 9.64 16.60
C ALA A 88 -6.52 10.70 16.67
N TYR A 89 -7.05 11.15 15.52
CA TYR A 89 -8.20 12.05 15.49
C TYR A 89 -9.50 11.31 15.79
N GLU A 90 -10.55 12.08 16.12
CA GLU A 90 -11.92 11.60 16.03
C GLU A 90 -12.24 10.98 14.65
N ASP A 91 -13.05 9.92 14.65
CA ASP A 91 -13.35 9.11 13.46
C ASP A 91 -13.77 9.94 12.24
N ALA A 92 -14.57 11.00 12.43
CA ALA A 92 -15.02 11.84 11.32
C ALA A 92 -13.86 12.56 10.61
N ILE A 93 -12.87 13.03 11.37
CA ILE A 93 -11.68 13.72 10.86
C ILE A 93 -10.71 12.70 10.26
N ALA A 94 -10.48 11.58 10.95
CA ALA A 94 -9.60 10.53 10.47
C ALA A 94 -10.10 9.93 9.15
N ASN A 95 -11.40 9.63 9.04
CA ASN A 95 -12.01 9.13 7.82
C ASN A 95 -11.91 10.15 6.66
N ARG A 96 -12.04 11.46 6.94
CA ARG A 96 -11.83 12.49 5.91
C ARG A 96 -10.39 12.49 5.40
N LYS A 97 -9.40 12.40 6.30
CA LYS A 97 -7.98 12.32 5.92
C LYS A 97 -7.68 11.04 5.13
N ILE A 98 -8.23 9.90 5.55
CA ILE A 98 -8.11 8.62 4.83
C ILE A 98 -8.67 8.76 3.41
N ASN A 99 -9.87 9.32 3.25
CA ASN A 99 -10.46 9.50 1.93
C ASN A 99 -9.62 10.40 1.02
N GLN A 100 -9.04 11.48 1.57
CA GLN A 100 -8.13 12.36 0.82
C GLN A 100 -6.84 11.63 0.42
N LEU A 101 -6.29 10.82 1.33
CA LEU A 101 -5.13 9.98 1.08
C LEU A 101 -5.39 8.95 -0.01
N ASP A 102 -6.53 8.25 0.05
CA ASP A 102 -6.91 7.26 -0.96
C ASP A 102 -7.05 7.92 -2.34
N GLN A 103 -7.71 9.08 -2.42
CA GLN A 103 -7.83 9.84 -3.68
C GLN A 103 -6.47 10.31 -4.22
N ARG A 104 -5.55 10.73 -3.35
CA ARG A 104 -4.20 11.16 -3.76
C ARG A 104 -3.36 9.96 -4.20
N LEU A 105 -3.40 8.87 -3.44
CA LEU A 105 -2.71 7.63 -3.77
C LEU A 105 -3.19 7.11 -5.11
N GLU A 106 -4.51 7.10 -5.35
CA GLU A 106 -5.10 6.68 -6.61
C GLU A 106 -4.51 7.47 -7.78
N LYS A 107 -4.52 8.80 -7.69
CA LYS A 107 -3.97 9.70 -8.74
C LYS A 107 -2.49 9.43 -9.02
N ILE A 108 -1.68 9.23 -7.98
CA ILE A 108 -0.24 9.00 -8.13
C ILE A 108 0.02 7.62 -8.74
N VAL A 109 -0.56 6.56 -8.15
CA VAL A 109 -0.37 5.17 -8.59
C VAL A 109 -0.83 4.94 -10.03
N VAL A 110 -1.70 5.81 -10.57
CA VAL A 110 -2.07 5.76 -11.99
C VAL A 110 -0.87 5.84 -12.92
N GLN A 111 0.14 6.59 -12.52
CA GLN A 111 1.27 6.96 -13.34
C GLN A 111 2.52 6.11 -13.05
N LEU A 112 2.44 5.20 -12.07
CA LEU A 112 3.60 4.44 -11.61
C LEU A 112 3.69 3.06 -12.26
N ASN A 113 4.92 2.64 -12.52
CA ASN A 113 5.22 1.26 -12.94
C ASN A 113 5.34 0.37 -11.69
N PRO A 114 4.53 -0.70 -11.56
CA PRO A 114 4.57 -1.58 -10.38
C PRO A 114 5.88 -2.38 -10.25
N ASN A 115 6.59 -2.58 -11.36
CA ASN A 115 7.86 -3.33 -11.40
C ASN A 115 9.08 -2.48 -10.98
N GLN A 116 8.89 -1.18 -10.78
CA GLN A 116 9.93 -0.29 -10.29
C GLN A 116 9.77 -0.05 -8.78
N ALA A 117 10.88 0.16 -8.09
CA ALA A 117 10.84 0.57 -6.69
C ALA A 117 10.19 1.97 -6.60
N TRP A 118 9.20 2.11 -5.72
CA TRP A 118 8.57 3.41 -5.48
C TRP A 118 9.29 4.14 -4.37
N GLN A 119 9.73 5.37 -4.65
CA GLN A 119 10.42 6.20 -3.67
C GLN A 119 9.39 6.97 -2.84
N VAL A 120 9.57 6.94 -1.51
CA VAL A 120 8.87 7.82 -0.58
C VAL A 120 9.90 8.73 0.07
N ASP A 121 9.60 10.02 0.16
CA ASP A 121 10.49 11.00 0.76
C ASP A 121 9.70 12.08 1.52
N VAL A 122 10.42 12.86 2.33
CA VAL A 122 9.86 13.95 3.14
C VAL A 122 10.48 15.26 2.68
N GLN A 123 9.64 16.24 2.37
CA GLN A 123 10.05 17.58 2.00
C GLN A 123 9.46 18.60 2.97
N PRO A 124 10.28 19.40 3.70
CA PRO A 124 9.77 20.55 4.45
C PRO A 124 9.06 21.53 3.51
N THR A 125 7.82 21.90 3.82
CA THR A 125 7.01 22.84 3.01
C THR A 125 6.93 24.22 3.64
N GLN A 126 6.97 24.30 4.97
CA GLN A 126 6.94 25.57 5.71
C GLN A 126 8.01 25.56 6.79
N VAL A 127 8.87 26.58 6.78
CA VAL A 127 9.97 26.75 7.75
C VAL A 127 9.87 28.14 8.34
N GLU A 128 9.83 28.22 9.67
CA GLU A 128 9.89 29.48 10.42
C GLU A 128 11.29 29.66 10.99
N GLU A 129 11.87 30.85 10.83
CA GLU A 129 13.11 31.22 11.49
C GLU A 129 12.78 31.88 12.83
N VAL A 130 13.14 31.21 13.93
CA VAL A 130 13.01 31.77 15.27
C VAL A 130 14.39 32.21 15.73
N ALA A 131 14.49 33.46 16.18
CA ALA A 131 15.72 33.94 16.81
C ALA A 131 15.95 33.09 18.07
N ALA A 132 17.10 32.41 18.18
CA ALA A 132 17.44 31.77 19.45
C ALA A 132 17.56 32.88 20.50
N SER A 133 16.78 32.79 21.57
CA SER A 133 16.89 33.70 22.71
C SER A 133 18.26 33.53 23.35
N SER A 134 19.26 34.29 22.88
CA SER A 134 20.58 34.33 23.47
C SER A 134 20.50 35.10 24.77
N SER A 135 20.44 34.40 25.90
CA SER A 135 20.51 34.99 27.24
C SER A 135 21.95 35.30 27.68
N SER A 136 22.93 35.32 26.77
CA SER A 136 24.32 35.68 27.08
C SER A 136 24.60 37.14 26.70
N ALA A 137 25.06 37.92 27.68
CA ALA A 137 25.41 39.34 27.56
C ALA A 137 26.73 39.58 26.79
N GLY A 138 27.00 38.80 25.74
CA GLY A 138 28.21 38.88 24.92
C GLY A 138 27.85 38.87 23.45
N SER A 139 28.35 39.86 22.71
CA SER A 139 28.02 40.32 21.36
C SER A 139 28.23 39.31 20.21
N GLU A 140 27.74 38.07 20.32
CA GLU A 140 27.63 37.15 19.19
C GLU A 140 26.25 37.26 18.54
N PRO A 141 26.16 37.24 17.19
CA PRO A 141 24.87 37.25 16.50
C PRO A 141 24.06 36.02 16.91
N ALA A 142 22.87 36.24 17.49
CA ALA A 142 21.97 35.17 17.90
C ALA A 142 21.75 34.18 16.75
N ALA A 143 22.14 32.92 16.95
CA ALA A 143 21.96 31.88 15.96
C ALA A 143 20.46 31.73 15.66
N LYS A 144 20.06 31.85 14.39
CA LYS A 144 18.66 31.62 14.00
C LYS A 144 18.39 30.13 13.94
N THR A 145 17.39 29.65 14.68
CA THR A 145 16.94 28.25 14.61
C THR A 145 15.79 28.15 13.61
N LYS A 146 15.90 27.21 12.66
CA LYS A 146 14.84 26.92 11.69
C LYS A 146 13.92 25.84 12.25
N ILE A 147 12.65 26.17 12.43
CA ILE A 147 11.61 25.25 12.88
C ILE A 147 10.72 24.90 11.69
N VAL A 148 10.55 23.61 11.42
CA VAL A 148 9.66 23.13 10.35
C VAL A 148 8.23 23.09 10.87
N LYS A 149 7.35 23.87 10.25
CA LYS A 149 5.92 24.00 10.59
C LYS A 149 5.04 23.04 9.81
N ALA A 150 5.46 22.67 8.60
CA ALA A 150 4.78 21.70 7.77
C ALA A 150 5.79 20.93 6.91
N ALA A 151 5.48 19.66 6.62
CA ALA A 151 6.26 18.81 5.74
C ALA A 151 5.36 17.92 4.88
N ALA A 152 5.63 17.86 3.58
CA ALA A 152 4.98 16.95 2.66
C ALA A 152 5.68 15.59 2.64
N ILE A 153 4.91 14.51 2.82
CA ILE A 153 5.32 13.16 2.46
C ILE A 153 4.97 12.96 0.99
N ARG A 154 5.98 12.62 0.18
CA ARG A 154 5.85 12.49 -1.27
C ARG A 154 6.05 11.03 -1.69
N LEU A 155 5.28 10.60 -2.69
CA LEU A 155 5.46 9.34 -3.39
C LEU A 155 5.89 9.68 -4.83
N GLN A 156 7.10 9.26 -5.22
CA GLN A 156 7.69 9.59 -6.51
C GLN A 156 7.65 11.10 -6.82
N GLY A 157 8.02 11.91 -5.81
CA GLY A 157 8.04 13.38 -5.91
C GLY A 157 6.67 14.06 -5.88
N GLN A 158 5.57 13.32 -5.85
CA GLN A 158 4.20 13.88 -5.75
C GLN A 158 3.70 13.83 -4.31
N THR A 159 3.15 14.94 -3.82
CA THR A 159 2.61 15.02 -2.45
C THR A 159 1.46 14.04 -2.23
N LEU A 160 1.66 13.12 -1.28
CA LEU A 160 0.66 12.16 -0.83
C LEU A 160 -0.13 12.72 0.35
N ILE A 161 0.57 13.24 1.37
CA ILE A 161 0.00 13.86 2.56
C ILE A 161 0.92 14.97 3.08
N GLU A 162 0.32 15.99 3.67
CA GLU A 162 1.04 17.01 4.42
C GLU A 162 0.87 16.79 5.92
N VAL A 163 1.99 16.87 6.64
CA VAL A 163 2.08 16.78 8.10
C VAL A 163 2.29 18.19 8.64
N THR A 164 1.46 18.57 9.59
CA THR A 164 1.42 19.91 10.19
C THR A 164 1.64 19.87 11.70
N GLU A 165 1.82 21.03 12.34
CA GLU A 165 1.92 21.10 13.81
C GLU A 165 0.69 20.54 14.53
N THR A 166 -0.50 20.68 13.95
CA THR A 166 -1.73 20.09 14.51
C THR A 166 -1.63 18.57 14.57
N ASP A 167 -1.03 17.96 13.55
CA ASP A 167 -0.85 16.51 13.51
C ASP A 167 0.16 16.07 14.58
N VAL A 168 1.22 16.86 14.79
CA VAL A 168 2.21 16.60 15.85
C VAL A 168 1.57 16.63 17.23
N GLN A 169 0.70 17.62 17.50
CA GLN A 169 -0.03 17.75 18.76
C GLN A 169 -0.97 16.56 18.99
N VAL A 170 -1.77 16.20 17.98
CA VAL A 170 -2.71 15.07 18.07
C VAL A 170 -1.98 13.74 18.27
N HIS A 171 -0.80 13.57 17.66
CA HIS A 171 -0.02 12.35 17.74
C HIS A 171 1.02 12.33 18.87
N ASN A 172 1.09 13.37 19.71
CA ASN A 172 2.10 13.54 20.74
C ASN A 172 3.55 13.32 20.21
N ALA A 173 3.82 13.77 18.98
CA ALA A 173 5.12 13.61 18.36
C ALA A 173 6.09 14.76 18.75
N THR A 174 7.40 14.51 18.64
CA THR A 174 8.42 15.50 19.04
C THR A 174 8.47 16.70 18.09
N SER A 175 8.28 16.46 16.79
CA SER A 175 8.31 17.50 15.75
C SER A 175 7.60 17.05 14.48
N VAL A 176 7.31 18.00 13.59
CA VAL A 176 6.70 17.72 12.27
C VAL A 176 7.55 16.75 11.46
N LEU A 177 8.88 16.96 11.45
CA LEU A 177 9.79 16.08 10.72
C LEU A 177 9.86 14.69 11.33
N ASP A 178 9.81 14.55 12.64
CA ASP A 178 9.84 13.24 13.31
C ASP A 178 8.61 12.41 12.93
N LEU A 179 7.41 13.01 13.03
CA LEU A 179 6.17 12.36 12.62
C LEU A 179 6.17 12.02 11.12
N ALA A 180 6.55 12.97 10.27
CA ALA A 180 6.60 12.77 8.83
C ALA A 180 7.58 11.66 8.43
N ASN A 181 8.77 11.62 9.05
CA ASN A 181 9.75 10.56 8.79
C ASN A 181 9.28 9.20 9.30
N SER A 182 8.55 9.14 10.41
CA SER A 182 7.94 7.91 10.91
C SER A 182 6.93 7.34 9.91
N TRP A 183 5.99 8.18 9.45
CA TRP A 183 5.00 7.78 8.45
C TRP A 183 5.64 7.44 7.10
N ALA A 184 6.63 8.22 6.65
CA ALA A 184 7.37 7.94 5.42
C ALA A 184 8.11 6.60 5.48
N ARG A 185 8.68 6.23 6.63
CA ARG A 185 9.29 4.91 6.84
C ARG A 185 8.26 3.78 6.71
N SER A 186 7.10 3.90 7.34
CA SER A 186 6.02 2.90 7.21
C SER A 186 5.55 2.74 5.76
N LEU A 187 5.37 3.85 5.05
CA LEU A 187 5.01 3.85 3.64
C LEU A 187 6.11 3.24 2.76
N SER A 188 7.38 3.58 3.02
CA SER A 188 8.52 3.02 2.29
C SER A 188 8.59 1.51 2.44
N GLN A 189 8.43 0.99 3.67
CA GLN A 189 8.44 -0.44 3.95
C GLN A 189 7.29 -1.17 3.26
N LEU A 190 6.11 -0.56 3.22
CA LEU A 190 4.96 -1.11 2.51
C LEU A 190 5.21 -1.13 1.00
N PHE A 191 5.58 0.01 0.40
CA PHE A 191 5.77 0.13 -1.04
C PHE A 191 7.05 -0.54 -1.54
N ALA A 192 7.96 -0.97 -0.66
CA ALA A 192 9.07 -1.85 -1.02
C ALA A 192 8.60 -3.24 -1.48
N GLN A 193 7.39 -3.66 -1.10
CA GLN A 193 6.84 -4.98 -1.39
C GLN A 193 6.25 -5.03 -2.82
N PRO A 194 6.77 -5.89 -3.73
CA PRO A 194 6.29 -5.95 -5.12
C PRO A 194 4.82 -6.34 -5.24
N ASP A 195 4.33 -7.25 -4.40
CA ASP A 195 2.92 -7.67 -4.32
C ASP A 195 2.01 -6.49 -4.01
N VAL A 196 2.42 -5.61 -3.09
CA VAL A 196 1.63 -4.43 -2.74
C VAL A 196 1.57 -3.45 -3.92
N ARG A 197 2.71 -3.18 -4.59
CA ARG A 197 2.74 -2.28 -5.76
C ARG A 197 1.90 -2.83 -6.90
N GLN A 198 2.07 -4.09 -7.25
CA GLN A 198 1.29 -4.76 -8.29
C GLN A 198 -0.21 -4.72 -7.97
N ARG A 199 -0.58 -5.08 -6.73
CA ARG A 199 -1.98 -5.05 -6.30
C ARG A 199 -2.56 -3.64 -6.36
N LEU A 200 -1.84 -2.63 -5.88
CA LEU A 200 -2.32 -1.25 -5.92
C LEU A 200 -2.56 -0.80 -7.35
N THR A 201 -1.56 -0.96 -8.23
CA THR A 201 -1.72 -0.62 -9.65
C THR A 201 -2.86 -1.38 -10.31
N ALA A 202 -3.06 -2.65 -9.94
CA ALA A 202 -4.11 -3.50 -10.50
C ALA A 202 -5.52 -3.10 -10.02
N THR A 203 -5.65 -2.64 -8.78
CA THR A 203 -6.93 -2.37 -8.11
C THR A 203 -7.31 -0.89 -8.05
N VAL A 204 -6.46 0.01 -8.54
CA VAL A 204 -6.77 1.45 -8.62
C VAL A 204 -8.11 1.70 -9.32
N GLY A 205 -8.97 2.47 -8.65
CA GLY A 205 -10.27 2.89 -9.17
C GLY A 205 -11.30 1.76 -9.23
N LEU A 206 -11.06 0.67 -8.49
CA LEU A 206 -12.01 -0.42 -8.28
C LEU A 206 -12.58 -0.34 -6.87
N PRO A 207 -13.91 -0.45 -6.69
CA PRO A 207 -14.52 -0.44 -5.37
C PRO A 207 -14.12 -1.71 -4.58
N PRO A 208 -13.94 -1.63 -3.25
CA PRO A 208 -13.55 -2.80 -2.45
C PRO A 208 -14.61 -3.90 -2.42
N GLN A 209 -15.87 -3.53 -2.70
CA GLN A 209 -17.02 -4.44 -2.78
C GLN A 209 -17.93 -4.03 -3.93
N ILE A 210 -18.58 -5.01 -4.54
CA ILE A 210 -19.62 -4.80 -5.54
C ILE A 210 -20.85 -5.66 -5.24
N GLY A 211 -22.04 -5.07 -5.37
CA GLY A 211 -23.30 -5.81 -5.31
C GLY A 211 -23.71 -6.25 -6.72
N TYR A 212 -23.85 -7.54 -6.94
CA TYR A 212 -24.25 -8.11 -8.23
C TYR A 212 -25.27 -9.23 -8.01
N ARG A 213 -26.43 -9.15 -8.69
CA ARG A 213 -27.54 -10.12 -8.59
C ARG A 213 -27.94 -10.48 -7.14
N GLY A 214 -28.00 -9.48 -6.27
CA GLY A 214 -28.39 -9.66 -4.86
C GLY A 214 -27.28 -10.19 -3.94
N ALA A 215 -26.10 -10.51 -4.48
CA ALA A 215 -24.93 -10.96 -3.73
C ALA A 215 -23.88 -9.85 -3.59
N ILE A 216 -23.12 -9.86 -2.49
CA ILE A 216 -22.00 -8.95 -2.26
C ILE A 216 -20.69 -9.69 -2.52
N TYR A 217 -19.89 -9.14 -3.43
CA TYR A 217 -18.58 -9.66 -3.74
C TYR A 217 -17.48 -8.73 -3.23
N GLN A 218 -16.40 -9.31 -2.75
CA GLN A 218 -15.24 -8.61 -2.21
C GLN A 218 -14.05 -8.68 -3.17
N LEU A 219 -13.40 -7.54 -3.37
CA LEU A 219 -12.25 -7.40 -4.25
C LEU A 219 -11.07 -8.29 -3.80
N GLU A 220 -10.54 -9.09 -4.73
CA GLU A 220 -9.36 -9.89 -4.52
C GLU A 220 -8.08 -9.20 -5.01
N ALA A 221 -6.94 -9.63 -4.48
CA ALA A 221 -5.64 -9.05 -4.80
C ALA A 221 -5.04 -9.56 -6.12
N GLU A 222 -5.36 -10.80 -6.47
CA GLU A 222 -4.69 -11.55 -7.51
C GLU A 222 -5.29 -11.24 -8.87
N VAL A 223 -4.47 -10.84 -9.83
CA VAL A 223 -4.93 -10.61 -11.20
C VAL A 223 -5.18 -11.95 -11.89
N ALA A 224 -6.36 -12.13 -12.47
CA ALA A 224 -6.66 -13.29 -13.26
C ALA A 224 -6.07 -13.14 -14.68
N ILE A 225 -5.35 -14.17 -15.13
CA ILE A 225 -4.79 -14.22 -16.48
C ILE A 225 -5.92 -14.49 -17.47
N ASP A 226 -6.03 -13.65 -18.49
CA ASP A 226 -6.98 -13.92 -19.58
C ASP A 226 -6.52 -15.12 -20.41
N ARG A 227 -7.32 -16.18 -20.36
CA ARG A 227 -7.14 -17.39 -21.17
C ARG A 227 -8.19 -17.50 -22.29
N GLY A 228 -8.90 -16.40 -22.60
CA GLY A 228 -10.03 -16.39 -23.52
C GLY A 228 -11.29 -17.03 -22.94
N LEU A 229 -11.38 -17.15 -21.61
CA LEU A 229 -12.47 -17.83 -20.90
C LEU A 229 -13.43 -16.86 -20.20
N PHE A 230 -13.11 -15.57 -20.16
CA PHE A 230 -14.02 -14.57 -19.59
C PHE A 230 -15.12 -14.23 -20.58
N ARG A 231 -16.36 -14.18 -20.09
CA ARG A 231 -17.55 -13.78 -20.86
C ARG A 231 -18.30 -12.69 -20.10
N THR A 232 -19.07 -11.90 -20.84
CA THR A 232 -19.94 -10.86 -20.32
C THR A 232 -21.19 -10.74 -21.18
N ASN A 233 -22.32 -10.39 -20.57
CA ASN A 233 -23.56 -10.00 -21.23
C ASN A 233 -23.68 -8.46 -21.35
N GLY A 234 -22.68 -7.72 -20.86
CA GLY A 234 -22.66 -6.26 -20.83
C GLY A 234 -23.21 -5.64 -19.54
N ASP A 235 -23.61 -6.44 -18.55
CA ASP A 235 -24.10 -5.92 -17.27
C ASP A 235 -23.05 -5.08 -16.56
N ARG A 236 -23.51 -4.03 -15.89
CA ARG A 236 -22.65 -3.07 -15.20
C ARG A 236 -23.03 -2.88 -13.75
N VAL A 237 -22.02 -2.81 -12.89
CA VAL A 237 -22.15 -2.40 -11.50
C VAL A 237 -21.18 -1.25 -11.25
N ASN A 238 -21.68 -0.12 -10.75
CA ASN A 238 -20.89 1.09 -10.52
C ASN A 238 -20.08 1.52 -11.77
N GLY A 239 -20.68 1.38 -12.96
CA GLY A 239 -20.06 1.70 -14.24
C GLY A 239 -19.01 0.70 -14.75
N LYS A 240 -18.73 -0.40 -14.02
CA LYS A 240 -17.80 -1.46 -14.43
C LYS A 240 -18.56 -2.62 -15.04
N ILE A 241 -18.07 -3.15 -16.16
CA ILE A 241 -18.63 -4.35 -16.80
C ILE A 241 -18.28 -5.58 -15.97
N ILE A 242 -19.27 -6.44 -15.74
CA ILE A 242 -19.10 -7.71 -15.02
C ILE A 242 -18.78 -8.82 -16.01
N PHE A 243 -17.75 -9.60 -15.67
CA PHE A 243 -17.35 -10.80 -16.37
C PHE A 243 -17.45 -12.01 -15.44
N TRP A 244 -17.62 -13.18 -16.02
CA TRP A 244 -17.50 -14.47 -15.34
C TRP A 244 -16.60 -15.38 -16.17
N GLN A 245 -15.98 -16.35 -15.51
CA GLN A 245 -15.18 -17.35 -16.18
C GLN A 245 -16.08 -18.51 -16.62
N VAL A 246 -15.99 -18.91 -17.88
CA VAL A 246 -16.65 -20.11 -18.39
C VAL A 246 -15.73 -21.31 -18.16
N PRO A 247 -16.25 -22.44 -17.62
CA PRO A 247 -15.46 -23.66 -17.46
C PRO A 247 -14.93 -24.14 -18.81
N VAL A 248 -13.75 -24.78 -18.80
CA VAL A 248 -13.16 -25.34 -20.01
C VAL A 248 -13.94 -26.60 -20.41
N ASP A 249 -14.93 -26.45 -21.26
CA ASP A 249 -15.67 -27.55 -21.88
C ASP A 249 -15.57 -27.52 -23.41
N GLN A 250 -16.15 -28.54 -24.07
CA GLN A 250 -16.11 -28.68 -25.53
C GLN A 250 -16.87 -27.57 -26.28
N ASN A 251 -17.70 -26.76 -25.59
CA ASN A 251 -18.55 -25.73 -26.17
C ASN A 251 -18.03 -24.30 -25.96
N VAL A 252 -16.92 -24.11 -25.23
CA VAL A 252 -16.29 -22.79 -24.94
C VAL A 252 -16.05 -21.91 -26.17
N TYR A 253 -15.85 -22.54 -27.33
CA TYR A 253 -15.55 -21.87 -28.61
C TYR A 253 -16.75 -21.71 -29.54
N ASN A 254 -17.99 -21.99 -29.10
CA ASN A 254 -19.19 -21.69 -29.87
C ASN A 254 -19.54 -20.20 -29.74
N ILE A 255 -18.94 -19.36 -30.60
CA ILE A 255 -19.06 -17.89 -30.63
C ILE A 255 -20.43 -17.42 -31.22
N GLY A 256 -21.47 -18.26 -31.16
CA GLY A 256 -22.70 -18.08 -31.94
C GLY A 256 -23.76 -17.15 -31.36
N LEU A 257 -23.73 -16.85 -30.06
CA LEU A 257 -24.79 -16.11 -29.35
C LEU A 257 -24.17 -15.17 -28.31
N LYS A 258 -24.85 -14.05 -28.02
CA LYS A 258 -24.48 -13.17 -26.90
C LYS A 258 -24.45 -14.03 -25.63
N PRO A 259 -23.32 -14.12 -24.91
CA PRO A 259 -23.23 -14.97 -23.72
C PRO A 259 -24.27 -14.54 -22.71
N GLU A 260 -25.08 -15.48 -22.24
CA GLU A 260 -26.00 -15.26 -21.14
C GLU A 260 -25.23 -15.39 -19.82
N ALA A 261 -25.61 -14.58 -18.83
CA ALA A 261 -25.04 -14.73 -17.49
C ALA A 261 -25.41 -16.13 -16.94
N PRO A 262 -24.54 -16.76 -16.13
CA PRO A 262 -24.84 -18.04 -15.50
C PRO A 262 -26.18 -17.95 -14.75
N GLU A 263 -27.04 -18.96 -14.82
CA GLU A 263 -28.31 -18.93 -14.09
C GLU A 263 -28.05 -18.83 -12.58
N GLU A 264 -27.11 -19.63 -12.09
CA GLU A 264 -26.64 -19.65 -10.71
C GLU A 264 -25.78 -18.42 -10.35
N ILE A 265 -25.75 -18.04 -9.06
CA ILE A 265 -24.90 -16.96 -8.56
C ILE A 265 -23.45 -17.44 -8.60
N PRO A 266 -22.57 -16.85 -9.40
CA PRO A 266 -21.19 -17.30 -9.50
C PRO A 266 -20.43 -17.03 -8.21
N GLU A 267 -19.54 -17.94 -7.79
CA GLU A 267 -18.67 -17.74 -6.62
C GLU A 267 -17.66 -16.60 -6.83
N GLN A 268 -17.32 -16.31 -8.08
CA GLN A 268 -16.38 -15.27 -8.45
C GLN A 268 -16.85 -14.55 -9.70
N ILE A 269 -16.78 -13.22 -9.66
CA ILE A 269 -16.98 -12.37 -10.82
C ILE A 269 -15.72 -11.54 -11.05
N PHE A 270 -15.59 -10.96 -12.23
CA PHE A 270 -14.40 -10.22 -12.62
C PHE A 270 -14.79 -8.88 -13.19
N THR A 271 -13.92 -7.89 -13.00
CA THR A 271 -14.01 -6.60 -13.68
C THR A 271 -12.69 -6.31 -14.37
N LEU A 272 -12.73 -5.51 -15.43
CA LEU A 272 -11.51 -5.03 -16.06
C LEU A 272 -11.03 -3.76 -15.35
N ASN A 273 -9.75 -3.74 -14.99
CA ASN A 273 -9.10 -2.49 -14.61
C ASN A 273 -8.74 -1.66 -15.86
N ARG A 274 -8.16 -0.47 -15.64
CA ARG A 274 -7.74 0.42 -16.74
C ARG A 274 -6.64 -0.15 -17.65
N ASN A 275 -5.91 -1.16 -17.18
CA ASN A 275 -4.84 -1.83 -17.93
C ASN A 275 -5.36 -3.10 -18.64
N LEU A 276 -6.69 -3.27 -18.72
CA LEU A 276 -7.34 -4.43 -19.33
C LEU A 276 -6.98 -5.77 -18.67
N LEU A 277 -6.69 -5.74 -17.35
CA LEU A 277 -6.47 -6.93 -16.56
C LEU A 277 -7.76 -7.32 -15.82
N PHE A 278 -8.05 -8.62 -15.78
CA PHE A 278 -9.20 -9.13 -15.04
C PHE A 278 -8.89 -9.16 -13.54
N ILE A 279 -9.68 -8.41 -12.78
CA ILE A 279 -9.58 -8.32 -11.33
C ILE A 279 -10.77 -9.05 -10.72
N PRO A 280 -10.51 -10.11 -9.94
CA PRO A 280 -11.56 -10.90 -9.33
C PRO A 280 -12.21 -10.21 -8.15
N TYR A 281 -13.47 -10.57 -7.98
CA TYR A 281 -14.32 -10.29 -6.86
C TYR A 281 -14.92 -11.61 -6.41
N ARG A 282 -14.69 -12.02 -5.16
CA ARG A 282 -15.18 -13.29 -4.61
C ARG A 282 -16.44 -13.06 -3.78
N LEU A 283 -17.40 -13.97 -3.92
CA LEU A 283 -18.63 -13.97 -3.16
C LEU A 283 -18.31 -14.01 -1.66
N ARG A 284 -18.86 -13.06 -0.91
CA ARG A 284 -18.72 -13.06 0.55
C ARG A 284 -19.63 -14.15 1.11
N GLN A 285 -19.03 -15.24 1.60
CA GLN A 285 -19.76 -16.23 2.38
C GLN A 285 -20.13 -15.58 3.72
N ASN A 286 -21.43 -15.49 3.99
CA ASN A 286 -21.96 -15.07 5.29
C ASN A 286 -21.88 -16.22 6.29
#